data_AF-A0A2H9N8D0-F1
#
_entry.id   AF-A0A2H9N8D0-F1
#
_cell.length_a   1.000
_cell.length_b   1.000
_cell.length_c   1.000
_cell.angle_alpha   90.00
_cell.angle_beta   90.00
_cell.angle_gamma   90.00
#
_symmetry.space_group_name_H-M   'P 1'
#
loop_
_entity.id
_entity.type
_entity.pdbx_description
1 polymer ?
#
loop_
_entity_poly.entity_id
_entity_poly.type
_entity_poly.pdbx_seq_one_letter_code
_entity_poly.pdbx_strand_id
1 'polypeptide(L)'
;GVPRNTVQSAALACKKGMDYAIIITMDRPEPGGLSGSTLTETVSWGKVKSAADKVMIISDAMIVFPIIVASVIERLGEDFKRIPYLKRRDFQAVGGT
;
A
#
# COMPACT_ATOMS: atom_id res chain seq x y z
N GLY A 1 -12.33 3.58 6.98
CA GLY A 1 -12.71 5.01 7.15
C GLY A 1 -12.59 5.74 5.83
N VAL A 2 -13.10 6.98 5.73
CA VAL A 2 -13.16 7.74 4.46
C VAL A 2 -11.80 7.82 3.74
N PRO A 3 -10.68 8.19 4.38
CA PRO A 3 -9.38 8.26 3.69
C PRO A 3 -8.95 6.94 3.04
N ARG A 4 -9.13 5.81 3.76
CA ARG A 4 -8.82 4.46 3.24
C ARG A 4 -9.68 4.14 2.01
N ASN A 5 -10.99 4.38 2.09
CA ASN A 5 -11.88 4.04 1.00
C ASN A 5 -11.65 4.94 -0.22
N THR A 6 -11.37 6.24 -0.03
CA THR A 6 -11.08 7.16 -1.13
C THR A 6 -9.86 6.72 -1.94
N VAL A 7 -8.75 6.34 -1.29
CA VAL A 7 -7.55 5.84 -1.97
C VAL A 7 -7.85 4.54 -2.73
N GLN A 8 -8.56 3.61 -2.09
CA GLN A 8 -8.94 2.34 -2.72
C GLN A 8 -9.87 2.52 -3.92
N SER A 9 -10.85 3.42 -3.82
CA SER A 9 -11.79 3.73 -4.89
C SER A 9 -11.11 4.45 -6.06
N ALA A 10 -10.10 5.28 -5.80
CA ALA A 10 -9.29 5.88 -6.87
C ALA A 10 -8.55 4.81 -7.69
N ALA A 11 -7.97 3.81 -7.04
CA ALA A 11 -7.33 2.68 -7.73
C ALA A 11 -8.32 1.91 -8.62
N LEU A 12 -9.53 1.66 -8.10
CA LEU A 12 -10.61 1.02 -8.85
C LEU A 12 -11.08 1.87 -10.05
N ALA A 13 -11.25 3.18 -9.86
CA ALA A 13 -11.65 4.12 -10.92
C ALA A 13 -10.63 4.16 -12.07
N CYS A 14 -9.34 4.06 -11.75
CA CYS A 14 -8.27 3.96 -12.73
C CYS A 14 -8.14 2.58 -13.39
N LYS A 15 -8.99 1.60 -13.03
CA LYS A 15 -8.91 0.18 -13.42
C LYS A 15 -7.51 -0.42 -13.18
N LYS A 16 -6.79 0.14 -12.21
CA LYS A 16 -5.45 -0.28 -11.82
C LYS A 16 -5.51 -0.67 -10.36
N GLY A 17 -5.70 -1.96 -10.10
CA GLY A 17 -5.57 -2.49 -8.76
C GLY A 17 -4.17 -2.20 -8.21
N MET A 18 -4.06 -2.00 -6.90
CA MET A 18 -2.76 -1.75 -6.26
C MET A 18 -1.88 -3.01 -6.30
N ASP A 19 -0.60 -2.82 -6.61
CA ASP A 19 0.45 -3.86 -6.58
C ASP A 19 1.00 -4.12 -5.17
N TYR A 20 0.95 -3.10 -4.31
CA TYR A 20 1.39 -3.16 -2.92
C TYR A 20 0.36 -2.49 -2.01
N ALA A 21 0.11 -3.07 -0.84
CA ALA A 21 -0.78 -2.46 0.15
C ALA A 21 -0.33 -2.75 1.59
N ILE A 22 -0.01 -1.70 2.34
CA ILE A 22 0.24 -1.78 3.79
C ILE A 22 -0.88 -1.01 4.47
N ILE A 23 -1.68 -1.71 5.28
CA ILE A 23 -2.81 -1.12 5.99
C ILE A 23 -2.52 -1.17 7.49
N ILE A 24 -2.48 -0.02 8.14
CA ILE A 24 -2.38 0.08 9.60
C ILE A 24 -3.72 0.58 10.12
N THR A 25 -4.32 -0.17 11.03
CA THR A 25 -5.64 0.16 11.58
C THR A 25 -5.71 -0.29 13.04
N MET A 26 -6.46 0.43 13.86
CA MET A 26 -6.84 -0.05 15.20
C MET A 26 -8.20 -0.73 15.20
N ASP A 27 -8.93 -0.64 14.08
CA ASP A 27 -10.21 -1.29 13.93
C ASP A 27 -9.99 -2.78 13.70
N ARG A 28 -10.73 -3.59 14.46
CA ARG A 28 -10.65 -5.05 14.35
C ARG A 28 -11.56 -5.53 13.21
N PRO A 29 -11.36 -6.76 12.69
CA PRO A 29 -12.15 -7.24 11.56
C PRO A 29 -13.56 -7.73 11.95
N GLU A 30 -13.82 -8.11 13.21
CA GLU A 30 -15.09 -8.70 13.65
C GLU A 30 -16.31 -7.78 13.53
N PRO A 31 -16.23 -6.47 13.82
CA PRO A 31 -17.36 -5.54 13.66
C PRO A 31 -17.72 -5.26 12.19
N GLY A 32 -16.94 -5.72 11.21
CA GLY A 32 -17.25 -5.53 9.78
C GLY A 32 -17.21 -4.07 9.32
N GLY A 33 -16.55 -3.19 10.07
CA GLY A 33 -16.43 -1.77 9.74
C GLY A 33 -15.59 -1.52 8.48
N LEU A 34 -15.88 -0.42 7.77
CA LEU A 34 -15.07 0.06 6.63
C LEU A 34 -13.59 0.31 6.97
N SER A 35 -13.23 0.46 8.25
CA SER A 35 -11.84 0.60 8.70
C SER A 35 -11.19 -0.76 9.01
N GLY A 36 -11.97 -1.75 9.45
CA GLY A 36 -11.55 -3.13 9.78
C GLY A 36 -11.75 -4.17 8.66
N SER A 37 -12.36 -3.79 7.52
CA SER A 37 -12.56 -4.67 6.35
C SER A 37 -11.28 -5.43 5.99
N THR A 38 -11.39 -6.75 5.88
CA THR A 38 -10.25 -7.66 5.72
C THR A 38 -9.56 -7.50 4.37
N LEU A 39 -8.30 -7.96 4.28
CA LEU A 39 -7.55 -7.95 3.02
C LEU A 39 -8.23 -8.78 1.93
N THR A 40 -8.86 -9.89 2.30
CA THR A 40 -9.63 -10.77 1.40
C THR A 40 -10.82 -10.04 0.79
N GLU A 41 -11.54 -9.26 1.59
CA GLU A 41 -12.63 -8.42 1.10
C GLU A 41 -12.11 -7.32 0.17
N THR A 42 -10.99 -6.68 0.50
CA THR A 42 -10.41 -5.65 -0.38
C THR A 42 -9.99 -6.21 -1.75
N VAL A 43 -9.55 -7.48 -1.81
CA VAL A 43 -9.25 -8.18 -3.07
C VAL A 43 -10.52 -8.53 -3.85
N SER A 44 -11.59 -8.98 -3.19
CA SER A 44 -12.82 -9.38 -3.88
C SER A 44 -13.47 -8.21 -4.64
N TRP A 45 -13.33 -6.99 -4.12
CA TRP A 45 -13.77 -5.76 -4.79
C TRP A 45 -12.83 -5.25 -5.90
N GLY A 46 -11.70 -5.92 -6.15
CA GLY A 46 -10.72 -5.53 -7.17
C GLY A 46 -9.91 -4.27 -6.84
N LYS A 47 -9.97 -3.78 -5.59
CA LYS A 47 -9.23 -2.60 -5.13
C LYS A 47 -7.72 -2.87 -5.01
N VAL A 48 -7.38 -4.11 -4.66
CA VAL A 48 -6.01 -4.62 -4.56
C VAL A 48 -5.92 -5.86 -5.45
N LYS A 49 -4.83 -6.01 -6.22
CA LYS A 49 -4.66 -7.18 -7.10
C LYS A 49 -4.54 -8.46 -6.26
N SER A 50 -5.01 -9.59 -6.79
CA SER A 50 -4.88 -10.88 -6.10
C SER A 50 -3.42 -11.25 -5.82
N ALA A 51 -2.54 -10.99 -6.80
CA ALA A 51 -1.09 -11.19 -6.69
C ALA A 51 -0.33 -10.03 -6.00
N ALA A 52 -1.04 -9.03 -5.47
CA ALA A 52 -0.39 -7.92 -4.77
C ALA A 52 0.21 -8.37 -3.43
N ASP A 53 1.38 -7.83 -3.11
CA ASP A 53 1.99 -7.94 -1.79
C ASP A 53 1.23 -7.03 -0.83
N LYS A 54 0.57 -7.63 0.16
CA LYS A 54 -0.36 -6.93 1.03
C LYS A 54 -0.28 -7.41 2.46
N VAL A 55 -0.30 -6.47 3.40
CA VAL A 55 -0.30 -6.75 4.83
C VAL A 55 -1.22 -5.78 5.57
N MET A 56 -1.87 -6.28 6.61
CA MET A 56 -2.71 -5.51 7.51
C MET A 56 -2.19 -5.68 8.93
N ILE A 57 -1.97 -4.57 9.61
CA ILE A 57 -1.41 -4.50 10.95
C ILE A 57 -2.47 -3.87 11.85
N ILE A 58 -2.90 -4.63 12.87
CA ILE A 58 -3.83 -4.15 13.89
C ILE A 58 -3.03 -3.51 15.02
N SER A 59 -2.75 -2.21 14.93
CA SER A 59 -1.95 -1.46 15.91
C SER A 59 -2.08 0.05 15.66
N ASP A 60 -1.60 0.84 16.62
CA ASP A 60 -1.47 2.29 16.48
C ASP A 60 -0.39 2.65 15.44
N ALA A 61 -0.72 3.60 14.55
CA ALA A 61 0.18 4.09 13.53
C ALA A 61 1.41 4.81 14.10
N MET A 62 1.30 5.48 15.25
CA MET A 62 2.40 6.20 15.90
C MET A 62 3.50 5.27 16.39
N ILE A 63 3.18 3.99 16.66
CA ILE A 63 4.16 2.97 17.05
C ILE A 63 4.72 2.28 15.80
N VAL A 64 3.84 1.84 14.90
CA VAL A 64 4.23 1.01 13.75
C VAL A 64 4.97 1.82 12.69
N PHE A 65 4.52 3.04 12.41
CA PHE A 65 5.06 3.84 11.31
C PHE A 65 6.56 4.16 11.48
N PRO A 66 7.04 4.61 12.66
CA PRO A 66 8.48 4.82 12.86
C PRO A 66 9.32 3.56 12.67
N ILE A 67 8.83 2.40 13.10
CA ILE A 67 9.53 1.11 12.96
C ILE A 67 9.67 0.73 11.49
N ILE A 68 8.59 0.89 10.70
CA ILE A 68 8.61 0.64 9.26
C ILE A 68 9.62 1.58 8.59
N VAL A 69 9.57 2.87 8.90
CA VAL A 69 10.46 3.87 8.29
C VAL A 69 11.92 3.57 8.60
N ALA A 70 12.26 3.30 9.87
CA ALA A 70 13.62 2.94 10.27
C ALA A 70 14.11 1.68 9.54
N SER A 71 13.27 0.64 9.50
CA SER A 71 13.56 -0.63 8.81
C SER A 71 13.80 -0.46 7.31
N VAL A 72 13.07 0.47 6.67
CA VAL A 72 13.21 0.76 5.24
C VAL A 72 14.47 1.57 4.97
N ILE A 73 14.77 2.58 5.79
CA ILE A 73 15.98 3.40 5.67
C ILE A 73 17.23 2.54 5.81
N GLU A 74 17.27 1.68 6.83
CA GLU A 74 18.39 0.75 7.07
C GLU A 74 18.64 -0.17 5.86
N ARG A 75 17.58 -0.71 5.25
CA ARG A 75 17.67 -1.64 4.12
C ARG A 75 17.98 -0.97 2.78
N LEU A 76 17.57 0.29 2.60
CA LEU A 76 17.84 1.03 1.37
C LEU A 76 19.31 1.47 1.26
N GLY A 77 19.96 1.72 2.40
CA GLY A 77 21.35 2.21 2.45
C GLY A 77 21.48 3.69 2.04
N GLU A 78 22.66 4.26 2.27
CA GLU A 78 22.93 5.69 2.04
C GLU A 78 23.00 6.07 0.55
N ASP A 79 23.26 5.08 -0.33
CA ASP A 79 23.39 5.28 -1.78
C ASP A 79 22.03 5.31 -2.51
N PHE A 80 20.92 5.07 -1.81
CA PHE A 80 19.61 4.99 -2.45
C PHE A 80 19.16 6.35 -3.02
N LYS A 81 19.01 6.38 -4.35
CA LYS A 81 18.44 7.53 -5.07
C LYS A 81 17.01 7.23 -5.48
N ARG A 82 16.05 7.97 -4.91
CA ARG A 82 14.64 7.88 -5.30
C ARG A 82 14.46 8.41 -6.73
N ILE A 83 14.15 7.52 -7.66
CA ILE A 83 13.72 7.89 -9.02
C ILE A 83 12.21 8.16 -9.01
N PRO A 84 11.74 9.36 -9.36
CA PRO A 84 10.30 9.65 -9.43
C PRO A 84 9.59 8.74 -10.43
N TYR A 85 8.39 8.26 -10.09
CA TYR A 85 7.59 7.39 -10.96
C TYR A 85 7.36 8.00 -12.36
N LEU A 86 7.17 9.32 -12.45
CA LEU A 86 7.00 10.03 -13.72
C LEU A 86 8.23 9.91 -14.64
N LYS A 87 9.45 9.89 -14.08
CA LYS A 87 10.71 9.69 -14.84
C LYS A 87 11.01 8.21 -15.12
N ARG A 88 10.35 7.29 -14.42
CA ARG A 88 10.57 5.84 -14.56
C ARG A 88 10.01 5.28 -15.87
N ARG A 89 8.94 5.89 -16.40
CA ARG A 89 8.34 5.51 -17.69
C ARG A 89 9.31 5.74 -18.86
N ASP A 90 10.03 6.85 -18.83
CA ASP A 90 11.05 7.15 -19.84
C ASP A 90 12.29 6.26 -19.64
N PHE A 91 12.65 5.91 -18.40
CA PHE A 91 13.77 5.03 -18.09
C PHE A 91 13.55 3.57 -18.58
N GLN A 92 12.32 3.05 -18.44
CA GLN A 92 11.96 1.73 -18.98
C GLN A 92 11.82 1.71 -20.51
N ALA A 93 11.42 2.83 -21.14
CA ALA A 93 11.38 2.94 -22.60
C ALA A 93 12.77 2.96 -23.26
N VAL A 94 13.80 3.34 -22.50
CA VAL A 94 15.22 3.39 -22.93
C VAL A 94 15.96 2.06 -22.64
N GLY A 95 15.26 1.01 -22.21
CA GLY A 95 15.84 -0.33 -22.07
C GLY A 95 16.74 -0.51 -20.84
N GLY A 96 16.54 0.30 -19.78
CA GLY A 96 17.13 0.00 -18.48
C GLY A 96 16.42 -1.21 -17.85
N THR A 97 17.16 -2.30 -17.66
CA THR A 97 16.74 -3.52 -16.94
C THR A 97 16.13 -3.19 -15.58
#